data_AF-A0A165RY14-F1
#
_entry.id   AF-A0A165RY14-F1
#
_cell.length_a   1.000
_cell.length_b   1.000
_cell.length_c   1.000
_cell.angle_alpha   90.00
_cell.angle_beta   90.00
_cell.angle_gamma   90.00
#
_symmetry.space_group_name_H-M   'P 1'
#
loop_
_entity.id
_entity.type
_entity.pdbx_description
1 polymer ?
#
loop_
_entity_poly.entity_id
_entity_poly.type
_entity_poly.pdbx_seq_one_letter_code
_entity_poly.pdbx_strand_id
1 'polypeptide(L)'
;MFGGGGRDRDRDGEEWGDEEEGEEGSVPGTYEENGGRKKKAPKRRGIFAGLAMEVQWKHARKQLKIQMTFDVVMALVWGVVFVVILIGKRCPVGGYLGWCDGYNVGTASACLLCLTFCFSIFFDIKDLHASKASPRTRP
;
A
#
# COMPACT_ATOMS: atom_id res chain seq x y z
N MET A 1 3.58 -3.88 53.44
CA MET A 1 4.50 -4.56 52.50
C MET A 1 4.57 -3.73 51.22
N PHE A 2 5.76 -3.27 50.86
CA PHE A 2 6.08 -2.58 49.60
C PHE A 2 6.59 -3.60 48.59
N GLY A 3 6.31 -3.35 47.30
CA GLY A 3 6.96 -3.97 46.14
C GLY A 3 6.21 -3.49 44.89
N GLY A 4 6.77 -2.75 43.95
CA GLY A 4 8.17 -2.67 43.51
C GLY A 4 8.15 -3.00 42.01
N GLY A 5 8.38 -2.01 41.15
CA GLY A 5 8.17 -2.10 39.70
C GLY A 5 9.09 -3.08 38.96
N GLY A 6 8.67 -3.44 37.74
CA GLY A 6 9.46 -4.16 36.75
C GLY A 6 9.11 -3.65 35.36
N ARG A 7 10.06 -2.94 34.77
CA ARG A 7 10.12 -2.55 33.35
C ARG A 7 10.71 -3.76 32.63
N ASP A 8 9.91 -4.56 31.96
CA ASP A 8 10.43 -5.60 31.07
C ASP A 8 10.36 -5.11 29.62
N ARG A 9 11.57 -4.91 29.09
CA ARG A 9 11.92 -4.75 27.70
C ARG A 9 12.23 -6.16 27.16
N ASP A 10 11.30 -6.74 26.44
CA ASP A 10 11.52 -7.86 25.53
C ASP A 10 11.01 -7.37 24.17
N ARG A 11 11.72 -7.22 23.05
CA ARG A 11 12.91 -7.87 22.46
C ARG A 11 12.86 -9.40 22.45
N ASP A 12 11.83 -9.91 21.78
CA ASP A 12 11.89 -11.20 21.10
C ASP A 12 11.66 -10.95 19.60
N GLY A 13 12.69 -11.25 18.80
CA GLY A 13 12.52 -11.62 17.41
C GLY A 13 12.62 -13.13 17.32
N GLU A 14 11.79 -13.74 16.48
CA GLU A 14 11.84 -15.13 15.94
C GLU A 14 10.60 -15.22 15.03
N GLU A 15 10.70 -15.06 13.71
CA GLU A 15 11.06 -16.06 12.68
C GLU A 15 10.11 -17.28 12.65
N TRP A 16 9.10 -17.26 11.76
CA TRP A 16 8.42 -18.41 11.11
C TRP A 16 7.65 -17.82 9.89
N GLY A 17 7.73 -18.25 8.63
CA GLY A 17 8.18 -19.50 8.01
C GLY A 17 6.98 -20.23 7.39
N ASP A 18 6.81 -20.12 6.06
CA ASP A 18 5.91 -20.84 5.11
C ASP A 18 4.39 -20.91 5.46
N GLU A 19 3.44 -20.88 4.53
CA GLU A 19 3.25 -21.79 3.39
C GLU A 19 2.50 -21.07 2.24
N GLU A 20 2.98 -21.29 1.01
CA GLU A 20 2.16 -21.19 -0.21
C GLU A 20 1.04 -22.23 -0.14
N GLU A 21 -0.22 -21.81 -0.30
CA GLU A 21 -1.26 -22.66 -0.91
C GLU A 21 -2.53 -21.83 -1.22
N GLY A 22 -3.01 -21.90 -2.47
CA GLY A 22 -4.38 -21.51 -2.80
C GLY A 22 -4.54 -20.52 -3.96
N GLU A 23 -4.05 -20.88 -5.14
CA GLU A 23 -4.61 -20.38 -6.39
C GLU A 23 -6.04 -20.93 -6.55
N GLU A 24 -7.06 -20.10 -6.32
CA GLU A 24 -8.39 -20.32 -6.91
C GLU A 24 -8.97 -18.98 -7.37
N GLY A 25 -8.67 -18.66 -8.63
CA GLY A 25 -9.38 -17.63 -9.37
C GLY A 25 -10.86 -17.98 -9.47
N SER A 26 -11.72 -17.14 -8.92
CA SER A 26 -13.16 -17.19 -9.18
C SER A 26 -13.55 -16.05 -10.12
N VAL A 27 -13.84 -16.45 -11.36
CA VAL A 27 -14.38 -15.62 -12.44
C VAL A 27 -15.72 -14.99 -11.99
N PRO A 28 -15.97 -13.70 -12.25
CA PRO A 28 -17.22 -13.06 -11.87
C PRO A 28 -18.28 -13.26 -12.96
N GLY A 29 -19.38 -13.97 -12.65
CA GLY A 29 -20.59 -13.90 -13.45
C GLY A 29 -21.40 -15.19 -13.52
N THR A 30 -22.26 -15.41 -12.52
CA THR A 30 -23.52 -16.13 -12.73
C THR A 30 -24.61 -15.53 -11.83
N TYR A 31 -25.61 -14.99 -12.50
CA TYR A 31 -26.89 -14.54 -11.96
C TYR A 31 -27.76 -15.78 -11.77
N GLU A 32 -27.88 -16.25 -10.53
CA GLU A 32 -28.98 -17.14 -10.14
C GLU A 32 -29.91 -16.43 -9.17
N GLU A 33 -31.15 -16.32 -9.61
CA GLU A 33 -32.27 -15.71 -8.93
C GLU A 33 -32.92 -16.74 -7.98
N ASN A 34 -33.22 -16.27 -6.77
CA ASN A 34 -34.28 -16.77 -5.88
C ASN A 34 -34.21 -18.23 -5.34
N GLY A 35 -33.53 -18.37 -4.19
CA GLY A 35 -33.78 -19.42 -3.21
C GLY A 35 -33.67 -18.86 -1.79
N GLY A 36 -34.78 -18.79 -1.06
CA GLY A 36 -34.90 -18.13 0.25
C GLY A 36 -33.78 -18.44 1.23
N ARG A 37 -32.80 -17.53 1.33
CA ARG A 37 -31.76 -17.57 2.37
C ARG A 37 -32.40 -17.23 3.72
N LYS A 38 -32.67 -18.26 4.53
CA LYS A 38 -32.78 -18.12 5.98
C LYS A 38 -31.60 -17.25 6.44
N LYS A 39 -31.88 -16.04 6.92
CA LYS A 39 -30.87 -15.14 7.48
C LYS A 39 -30.22 -15.86 8.66
N LYS A 40 -29.08 -16.53 8.42
CA LYS A 40 -28.27 -17.12 9.49
C LYS A 40 -27.99 -15.98 10.47
N ALA A 41 -28.43 -16.16 11.72
CA ALA A 41 -28.15 -15.20 12.77
C ALA A 41 -26.65 -14.90 12.79
N PRO A 42 -26.24 -13.62 12.93
CA PRO A 42 -24.84 -13.24 12.87
C PRO A 42 -24.07 -14.08 13.89
N LYS A 43 -23.18 -14.94 13.37
CA LYS A 43 -22.31 -15.79 14.19
C LYS A 43 -21.56 -14.81 15.09
N ARG A 44 -21.81 -14.87 16.41
CA ARG A 44 -21.17 -14.00 17.40
C ARG A 44 -19.66 -14.15 17.21
N ARG A 45 -19.04 -13.20 16.51
CA ARG A 45 -17.58 -13.15 16.36
C ARG A 45 -17.03 -13.10 17.78
N GLY A 46 -16.15 -14.03 18.13
CA GLY A 46 -15.50 -14.04 19.43
C GLY A 46 -14.86 -12.67 19.68
N ILE A 47 -14.91 -12.19 20.92
CA ILE A 47 -14.39 -10.87 21.32
C ILE A 47 -12.93 -10.71 20.85
N PHE A 48 -12.15 -11.80 20.90
CA PHE A 48 -10.78 -11.88 20.41
C PHE A 48 -10.64 -11.68 18.88
N ALA A 49 -11.58 -12.19 18.08
CA ALA A 49 -11.57 -11.98 16.63
C ALA A 49 -11.86 -10.51 16.27
N GLY A 50 -12.71 -9.83 17.05
CA GLY A 50 -12.93 -8.39 16.91
C GLY A 50 -11.68 -7.57 17.24
N LEU A 51 -11.00 -7.92 18.34
CA LEU A 51 -9.76 -7.26 18.76
C LEU A 51 -8.62 -7.48 17.75
N ALA A 52 -8.46 -8.70 17.23
CA ALA A 52 -7.44 -9.02 16.23
C ALA A 52 -7.63 -8.18 14.94
N MET A 53 -8.87 -8.05 14.46
CA MET A 53 -9.19 -7.23 13.28
C MET A 53 -8.93 -5.74 13.50
N GLU A 54 -9.09 -5.22 14.72
CA GLU A 54 -8.75 -3.83 15.04
C GLU A 54 -7.23 -3.58 15.04
N VAL A 55 -6.45 -4.51 15.58
CA VAL A 55 -4.98 -4.42 15.57
C VAL A 55 -4.48 -4.43 14.13
N GLN A 56 -4.98 -5.36 13.31
CA GLN A 56 -4.64 -5.43 11.88
C GLN A 56 -5.05 -4.16 11.15
N TRP A 57 -6.26 -3.63 11.39
CA TRP A 57 -6.73 -2.38 10.78
C TRP A 57 -5.85 -1.18 11.16
N LYS A 58 -5.43 -1.07 12.43
CA LYS A 58 -4.50 -0.02 12.87
C LYS A 58 -3.13 -0.15 12.21
N HIS A 59 -2.61 -1.37 12.11
CA HIS A 59 -1.32 -1.63 11.47
C HIS A 59 -1.37 -1.30 9.98
N ALA A 60 -2.38 -1.80 9.26
CA ALA A 60 -2.59 -1.53 7.84
C ALA A 60 -2.69 -0.02 7.56
N ARG A 61 -3.47 0.73 8.36
CA ARG A 61 -3.56 2.20 8.21
C ARG A 61 -2.26 2.93 8.53
N LYS A 62 -1.43 2.40 9.43
CA LYS A 62 -0.10 2.96 9.69
C LYS A 62 0.81 2.74 8.49
N GLN A 63 0.85 1.52 7.96
CA GLN A 63 1.63 1.19 6.76
C GLN A 63 1.18 2.02 5.56
N LEU A 64 -0.12 2.12 5.31
CA LEU A 64 -0.67 2.91 4.20
C LEU A 64 -0.24 4.38 4.25
N LYS A 65 -0.19 4.99 5.45
CA LYS A 65 0.29 6.37 5.61
C LYS A 65 1.79 6.52 5.37
N ILE A 66 2.57 5.53 5.79
CA ILE A 66 4.02 5.53 5.57
C ILE A 66 4.29 5.39 4.07
N GLN A 67 3.64 4.45 3.40
CA GLN A 67 3.73 4.23 1.97
C GLN A 67 3.31 5.48 1.18
N MET A 68 2.15 6.06 1.51
CA MET A 68 1.69 7.31 0.88
C MET A 68 2.70 8.46 1.08
N THR A 69 3.32 8.57 2.25
CA THR A 69 4.34 9.61 2.51
C THR A 69 5.57 9.39 1.62
N PHE A 70 6.00 8.13 1.50
CA PHE A 70 7.10 7.75 0.62
C PHE A 70 6.78 8.07 -0.85
N ASP A 71 5.58 7.72 -1.32
CA ASP A 71 5.16 7.99 -2.69
C ASP A 71 5.09 9.50 -2.98
N VAL A 72 4.61 10.31 -2.04
CA VAL A 72 4.62 11.79 -2.17
C VAL A 72 6.04 12.31 -2.28
N VAL A 73 6.96 11.87 -1.43
CA VAL A 73 8.36 12.32 -1.48
C VAL A 73 9.01 11.89 -2.79
N MET A 74 8.81 10.66 -3.22
CA MET A 74 9.36 10.15 -4.48
C MET A 74 8.77 10.86 -5.70
N ALA A 75 7.46 11.12 -5.72
CA ALA A 75 6.82 11.91 -6.77
C ALA A 75 7.43 13.31 -6.87
N LEU A 76 7.68 13.97 -5.74
CA LEU A 76 8.31 15.30 -5.72
C LEU A 76 9.77 15.25 -6.22
N VAL A 77 10.57 14.30 -5.75
CA VAL A 77 11.98 14.16 -6.16
C VAL A 77 12.08 13.93 -7.66
N TRP A 78 11.36 12.94 -8.19
CA TRP A 78 11.38 12.62 -9.63
C TRP A 78 10.73 13.71 -10.47
N GLY A 79 9.67 14.35 -9.98
CA GLY A 79 9.03 15.49 -10.63
C GLY A 79 9.98 16.68 -10.75
N VAL A 80 10.72 17.02 -9.69
CA VAL A 80 11.73 18.09 -9.72
C VAL A 80 12.86 17.74 -10.69
N VAL A 81 13.39 16.52 -10.64
CA VAL A 81 14.43 16.06 -11.58
C VAL A 81 13.95 16.22 -13.03
N PHE A 82 12.74 15.76 -13.33
CA PHE A 82 12.17 15.88 -14.67
C PHE A 82 11.99 17.33 -15.12
N VAL A 83 11.48 18.21 -14.25
CA VAL A 83 11.32 19.65 -14.56
C VAL A 83 12.68 20.33 -14.80
N VAL A 84 13.68 20.04 -13.97
CA VAL A 84 15.05 20.57 -14.15
C VAL A 84 15.63 20.12 -15.50
N ILE A 85 15.43 18.86 -15.87
CA ILE A 85 15.86 18.34 -17.18
C ILE A 85 15.14 19.06 -18.33
N LEU A 86 13.83 19.33 -18.20
CA LEU A 86 13.04 20.02 -19.24
C LEU A 86 13.49 21.47 -19.47
N ILE A 87 13.93 22.17 -18.43
CA ILE A 87 14.47 23.54 -18.52
C ILE A 87 15.89 23.52 -19.15
N GLY A 88 16.60 22.40 -19.02
CA GLY A 88 17.95 22.23 -19.55
C GLY A 88 18.04 22.10 -21.08
N LYS A 89 19.28 22.09 -21.59
CA LYS A 89 19.56 21.82 -23.01
C LYS A 89 19.24 20.36 -23.33
N ARG A 90 18.50 20.13 -24.40
CA ARG A 90 18.20 18.77 -24.90
C ARG A 90 19.42 18.17 -25.61
N CYS A 91 19.65 16.89 -25.40
CA CYS A 91 20.74 16.14 -26.03
C CYS A 91 20.28 15.55 -27.37
N PRO A 92 20.98 15.80 -28.49
CA PRO A 92 20.63 15.22 -29.78
C PRO A 92 20.86 13.69 -29.78
N VAL A 93 19.96 12.94 -30.41
CA VAL A 93 20.03 11.48 -30.51
C VAL A 93 21.36 11.04 -31.15
N GLY A 94 22.01 10.01 -30.59
CA GLY A 94 23.28 9.49 -31.08
C GLY A 94 24.53 10.33 -30.76
N GLY A 95 24.38 11.43 -30.02
CA GLY A 95 25.50 12.28 -29.59
C GLY A 95 26.38 11.63 -28.52
N TYR A 96 27.65 12.06 -28.46
CA TYR A 96 28.64 11.70 -27.42
C TYR A 96 28.76 10.18 -27.19
N LEU A 97 28.99 9.41 -28.27
CA LEU A 97 29.14 7.95 -28.21
C LEU A 97 27.94 7.24 -27.55
N GLY A 98 26.72 7.77 -27.75
CA GLY A 98 25.48 7.21 -27.19
C GLY A 98 25.12 7.71 -25.79
N TRP A 99 25.92 8.58 -25.16
CA TRP A 99 25.58 9.17 -23.87
C TRP A 99 24.24 9.93 -23.90
N CYS A 100 23.95 10.64 -24.99
CA CYS A 100 22.68 11.33 -25.16
C CYS A 100 21.48 10.37 -25.14
N ASP A 101 21.63 9.15 -25.65
CA ASP A 101 20.53 8.19 -25.69
C ASP A 101 20.24 7.67 -24.28
N GLY A 102 21.29 7.35 -23.50
CA GLY A 102 21.15 7.02 -22.08
C GLY A 102 20.52 8.16 -21.26
N TYR A 103 20.92 9.40 -21.51
CA TYR A 103 20.33 10.58 -20.88
C TYR A 103 18.85 10.74 -21.21
N ASN A 104 18.48 10.57 -22.49
CA ASN A 104 17.09 10.67 -22.93
C ASN A 104 16.23 9.54 -22.35
N VAL A 105 16.77 8.31 -22.25
CA VAL A 105 16.09 7.19 -21.57
C VAL A 105 15.91 7.48 -20.08
N GLY A 106 16.94 7.98 -19.40
CA GLY A 106 16.85 8.38 -17.98
C GLY A 106 15.83 9.50 -17.75
N THR A 107 15.70 10.42 -18.70
CA THR A 107 14.68 11.47 -18.66
C THR A 107 13.28 10.91 -18.82
N ALA A 108 13.10 9.99 -19.78
CA ALA A 108 11.83 9.30 -19.99
C ALA A 108 11.43 8.47 -18.77
N SER A 109 12.38 7.76 -18.15
CA SER A 109 12.12 6.96 -16.95
C SER A 109 11.77 7.84 -15.75
N ALA A 110 12.41 9.00 -15.56
CA ALA A 110 12.02 9.95 -14.52
C ALA A 110 10.57 10.44 -14.69
N CYS A 111 10.13 10.71 -15.93
CA CYS A 111 8.75 11.06 -16.24
C CYS A 111 7.78 9.92 -15.88
N LEU A 112 8.09 8.69 -16.32
CA LEU A 112 7.26 7.52 -16.03
C LEU A 112 7.19 7.24 -14.53
N LEU A 113 8.31 7.33 -13.81
CA LEU A 113 8.35 7.17 -12.36
C LEU A 113 7.46 8.20 -11.66
N CYS A 114 7.57 9.48 -12.04
CA CYS A 114 6.70 10.53 -11.52
C CYS A 114 5.21 10.21 -11.73
N LEU A 115 4.83 9.76 -12.93
CA LEU A 115 3.45 9.34 -13.20
C LEU A 115 3.04 8.15 -12.33
N THR A 116 3.88 7.12 -12.20
CA THR A 116 3.57 5.93 -11.38
C THR A 116 3.35 6.28 -9.91
N PHE A 117 4.18 7.16 -9.33
CA PHE A 117 3.98 7.63 -7.95
C PHE A 117 2.70 8.47 -7.83
N CYS A 118 2.38 9.34 -8.79
CA CYS A 118 1.11 10.07 -8.79
C CYS A 118 -0.11 9.14 -8.83
N PHE A 119 -0.06 8.07 -9.64
CA PHE A 119 -1.12 7.05 -9.67
C PHE A 119 -1.20 6.30 -8.33
N SER A 120 -0.06 5.91 -7.74
CA SER A 120 -0.02 5.27 -6.42
C SER A 120 -0.67 6.14 -5.34
N ILE A 121 -0.30 7.42 -5.27
CA ILE A 121 -0.89 8.40 -4.33
C ILE A 121 -2.41 8.48 -4.50
N PHE A 122 -2.91 8.48 -5.73
CA PHE A 122 -4.35 8.50 -5.98
C PHE A 122 -5.05 7.27 -5.39
N PHE A 123 -4.49 6.08 -5.59
CA PHE A 123 -5.03 4.85 -5.01
C PHE A 123 -4.92 4.83 -3.49
N ASP A 124 -3.80 5.28 -2.93
CA ASP A 124 -3.61 5.41 -1.47
C ASP A 124 -4.65 6.32 -0.83
N ILE A 125 -4.97 7.46 -1.46
CA ILE A 125 -6.01 8.37 -0.98
C ILE A 125 -7.36 7.66 -0.97
N LYS A 126 -7.70 6.95 -2.06
CA LYS A 126 -8.96 6.20 -2.15
C LYS A 126 -9.03 5.10 -1.09
N ASP A 127 -7.95 4.36 -0.88
CA ASP A 127 -7.90 3.29 0.09
C ASP A 127 -7.93 3.82 1.54
N LEU A 128 -7.25 4.93 1.81
CA LEU A 128 -7.28 5.60 3.12
C LEU A 128 -8.68 6.12 3.46
N HIS A 129 -9.41 6.64 2.45
CA HIS A 129 -10.80 7.05 2.55
C HIS A 129 -11.72 5.84 2.77
N ALA A 130 -11.57 4.80 1.96
CA ALA A 130 -12.36 3.58 2.05
C ALA A 130 -12.17 2.91 3.42
N SER A 131 -10.97 2.96 4.01
CA SER A 131 -10.65 2.37 5.31
C SER A 131 -10.94 3.28 6.51
N LYS A 132 -11.57 4.45 6.33
CA LYS A 132 -11.84 5.44 7.40
C LYS A 132 -12.67 4.88 8.57
N ALA A 133 -13.67 4.07 8.28
CA ALA A 133 -14.51 3.44 9.30
C ALA A 133 -13.86 2.16 9.85
N SER A 134 -13.79 2.06 11.18
CA SER A 134 -13.26 0.89 11.87
C SER A 134 -14.11 -0.36 11.60
N PRO A 135 -13.53 -1.57 11.67
CA PRO A 135 -14.28 -2.82 11.52
C PRO A 135 -15.43 -2.97 12.52
N ARG A 136 -15.37 -2.28 13.67
CA ARG A 136 -16.41 -2.29 14.71
C ARG A 136 -17.65 -1.48 14.36
N THR A 137 -17.51 -0.55 13.42
CA THR A 137 -18.56 0.39 13.00
C THR A 137 -19.13 0.07 11.61
N ARG A 138 -18.64 -1.00 10.96
CA ARG A 138 -19.18 -1.48 9.68
C ARG A 138 -20.25 -2.55 9.95
N PRO A 139 -21.47 -2.40 9.40
CA PRO A 139 -22.50 -3.44 9.47
C PRO A 139 -22.12 -4.70 8.69
#